data_AF-A0A1M7PDW1-F1
#
_entry.id   AF-A0A1M7PDW1-F1
#
_cell.length_a   1.000
_cell.length_b   1.000
_cell.length_c   1.000
_cell.angle_alpha   90.00
_cell.angle_beta   90.00
_cell.angle_gamma   90.00
#
_symmetry.space_group_name_H-M   'P 1'
#
loop_
_entity.id
_entity.type
_entity.pdbx_description
1 polymer ?
#
loop_
_entity_poly.entity_id
_entity_poly.type
_entity_poly.pdbx_seq_one_letter_code
_entity_poly.pdbx_strand_id
1 'polypeptide(L)' 'MSNSPASDTIKTGDIESADETLKRMIFFTKREAEKDGRVFCAYLLDLALNALDEDSKEMNMALKAKITPLTVGMPAQD' A
#
# COMPACT_ATOMS: atom_id res chain seq x y z
N MET A 1 29.52 29.43 17.27
CA MET A 1 28.92 29.71 15.94
C MET A 1 28.46 28.38 15.38
N SER A 2 27.21 28.03 15.61
CA SER A 2 26.60 26.76 15.17
C SER A 2 25.99 26.96 13.79
N ASN A 3 26.65 26.43 12.76
CA ASN A 3 26.08 26.38 11.41
C ASN A 3 25.06 25.23 11.37
N SER A 4 23.77 25.57 11.28
CA SER A 4 22.75 24.66 10.76
C SER A 4 22.86 24.63 9.24
N PRO A 5 22.93 23.45 8.58
CA PRO A 5 22.76 23.41 7.14
C PRO A 5 21.27 23.60 6.82
N ALA A 6 21.03 24.49 5.86
CA ALA A 6 19.73 24.85 5.33
C ALA A 6 19.00 23.61 4.81
N SER A 7 17.69 23.57 5.10
CA SER A 7 16.76 22.60 4.54
C SER A 7 16.68 22.82 3.03
N ASP A 8 17.30 21.91 2.26
CA ASP A 8 17.21 21.92 0.80
C ASP A 8 15.75 21.74 0.38
N THR A 9 15.17 22.86 -0.08
CA THR A 9 13.85 22.90 -0.69
C THR A 9 13.97 22.31 -2.10
N ILE A 10 13.77 21.01 -2.22
CA ILE A 10 13.67 20.32 -3.51
C ILE A 10 12.43 20.86 -4.25
N LYS A 11 12.64 21.36 -5.46
CA LYS A 11 11.63 21.94 -6.35
C LYS A 11 10.54 20.93 -6.70
N THR A 12 9.30 21.26 -6.35
CA THR A 12 8.05 20.56 -6.66
C THR A 12 7.66 20.78 -8.12
N GLY A 13 8.28 20.06 -9.04
CA GLY A 13 7.93 20.04 -10.45
C GLY A 13 8.15 18.65 -11.02
N ASP A 14 7.08 17.87 -11.12
CA ASP A 14 7.02 16.56 -11.79
C ASP A 14 7.74 15.38 -11.10
N ILE A 15 7.72 15.33 -9.76
CA ILE A 15 8.01 14.08 -9.04
C ILE A 15 6.70 13.31 -8.96
N GLU A 16 6.50 12.40 -9.92
CA GLU A 16 5.50 11.36 -9.80
C GLU A 16 5.59 10.74 -8.40
N SER A 17 4.45 10.50 -7.72
CA SER A 17 4.52 10.00 -6.35
C SER A 17 5.32 8.69 -6.31
N ALA A 18 6.00 8.44 -5.19
CA ALA A 18 6.77 7.21 -5.03
C ALA A 18 5.88 5.97 -5.29
N ASP A 19 4.59 6.07 -4.96
CA ASP A 19 3.59 5.03 -5.18
C ASP A 19 3.31 4.79 -6.67
N GLU A 20 3.12 5.84 -7.46
CA GLU A 20 2.89 5.71 -8.91
C GLU A 20 4.15 5.19 -9.63
N THR A 21 5.34 5.62 -9.18
CA THR A 21 6.61 5.06 -9.66
C THR A 21 6.69 3.56 -9.36
N LEU A 22 6.35 3.15 -8.13
CA LEU A 22 6.37 1.76 -7.71
C LEU A 22 5.36 0.90 -8.48
N LYS A 23 4.12 1.40 -8.68
CA LYS A 23 3.09 0.73 -9.49
C LYS A 23 3.61 0.48 -10.92
N ARG A 24 4.23 1.48 -11.54
CA ARG A 24 4.82 1.34 -12.87
C ARG A 24 5.93 0.29 -12.91
N MET A 25 6.80 0.25 -11.90
CA MET A 25 7.86 -0.77 -11.80
C MET A 25 7.28 -2.18 -11.66
N ILE A 26 6.27 -2.38 -10.80
CA ILE A 26 5.62 -3.68 -10.62
C ILE A 26 4.91 -4.11 -11.90
N PHE A 27 4.25 -3.20 -12.61
CA PHE A 27 3.60 -3.48 -13.89
C PHE A 27 4.58 -4.02 -14.93
N PHE A 28 5.72 -3.36 -15.15
CA PHE A 28 6.71 -3.84 -16.12
C PHE A 28 7.33 -5.17 -15.68
N THR A 29 7.61 -5.34 -14.40
CA THR A 29 8.13 -6.59 -13.85
C THR A 29 7.15 -7.74 -14.05
N LYS A 30 5.84 -7.49 -13.90
CA LYS A 30 4.79 -8.47 -14.17
C LYS A 30 4.81 -8.91 -15.63
N ARG A 31 4.93 -7.97 -16.58
CA ARG A 31 4.98 -8.31 -18.01
C ARG A 31 6.20 -9.16 -18.36
N GLU A 32 7.35 -8.89 -17.75
CA GLU A 32 8.53 -9.74 -17.94
C GLU A 32 8.34 -11.13 -17.33
N ALA A 33 7.74 -11.23 -16.14
CA ALA A 33 7.41 -12.52 -15.52
C ALA A 33 6.40 -13.34 -16.37
N GLU A 34 5.43 -12.68 -17.00
CA GLU A 34 4.48 -13.31 -17.94
C GLU A 34 5.18 -13.83 -19.20
N LYS A 35 6.08 -13.03 -19.80
CA LYS A 35 6.89 -13.45 -20.96
C LYS A 35 7.75 -14.68 -20.65
N ASP A 36 8.32 -14.73 -19.46
CA ASP A 36 9.14 -15.84 -18.98
C ASP A 36 8.32 -17.08 -18.55
N GLY A 37 6.99 -17.03 -18.59
CA GLY A 37 6.13 -18.12 -18.11
C GLY A 37 6.16 -18.33 -16.59
N ARG A 38 6.64 -17.35 -15.82
CA ARG A 38 6.70 -17.38 -14.35
C ARG A 38 5.36 -16.95 -13.75
N VAL A 39 4.34 -17.78 -13.96
CA VAL A 39 2.94 -17.49 -13.57
C VAL A 39 2.80 -17.14 -12.09
N PHE A 40 3.51 -17.86 -11.20
CA PHE A 40 3.47 -17.57 -9.76
C PHE A 40 4.04 -16.18 -9.42
N CYS A 41 5.13 -15.76 -10.07
CA CYS A 41 5.71 -14.43 -9.86
C CYS A 41 4.77 -13.34 -10.37
N ALA A 42 4.18 -13.53 -11.57
CA ALA A 42 3.21 -12.59 -12.12
C ALA A 42 1.99 -12.42 -11.21
N TYR A 43 1.52 -13.51 -10.59
CA TYR A 43 0.43 -13.48 -9.61
C TYR A 43 0.78 -12.66 -8.36
N LEU A 44 1.98 -12.85 -7.78
CA LEU A 44 2.42 -12.07 -6.62
C LEU A 44 2.53 -10.57 -6.93
N LEU A 45 2.98 -10.23 -8.13
CA LEU A 45 3.08 -8.84 -8.59
C LEU A 45 1.69 -8.21 -8.79
N ASP A 46 0.70 -9.00 -9.21
CA ASP A 46 -0.69 -8.58 -9.31
C ASP A 46 -1.30 -8.29 -7.93
N LEU A 47 -1.04 -9.17 -6.96
CA LEU A 47 -1.44 -8.94 -5.56
C LEU A 47 -0.82 -7.66 -4.99
N ALA A 48 0.47 -7.42 -5.27
CA ALA A 48 1.16 -6.23 -4.82
C ALA A 48 0.58 -4.95 -5.44
N LEU A 49 0.24 -4.95 -6.74
CA LEU A 49 -0.45 -3.84 -7.40
C LEU A 49 -1.79 -3.52 -6.74
N ASN A 50 -2.64 -4.55 -6.55
CA ASN A 50 -3.94 -4.37 -5.92
C ASN A 50 -3.85 -3.87 -4.48
N ALA A 51 -2.77 -4.22 -3.76
CA ALA A 51 -2.54 -3.73 -2.39
C ALA A 51 -2.10 -2.26 -2.34
N LEU A 52 -1.50 -1.73 -3.42
CA LEU A 52 -1.09 -0.33 -3.55
C LEU A 52 -2.23 0.58 -4.04
N ASP A 53 -3.32 0.02 -4.55
CA ASP A 53 -4.51 0.80 -4.88
C ASP A 53 -5.28 1.19 -3.61
N GLU A 54 -5.54 2.49 -3.48
CA GLU A 54 -6.00 3.19 -2.25
C GLU A 54 -7.33 2.68 -1.68
N ASP A 55 -8.11 1.90 -2.44
CA ASP A 55 -9.36 1.26 -1.98
C ASP A 55 -9.13 0.36 -0.75
N SER A 56 -7.91 -0.15 -0.55
CA SER A 56 -7.57 -0.94 0.64
C SER A 56 -7.65 -0.14 1.94
N LYS A 57 -7.30 1.15 1.97
CA LYS A 57 -7.28 1.92 3.23
C LYS A 57 -8.68 2.30 3.69
N GLU A 58 -9.50 2.86 2.81
CA GLU A 58 -10.89 3.21 3.13
C GLU A 58 -11.76 1.98 3.37
N MET A 59 -11.60 0.92 2.57
CA MET A 59 -12.33 -0.34 2.79
C MET A 59 -11.89 -1.02 4.08
N ASN A 60 -10.60 -1.05 4.42
CA ASN A 60 -10.15 -1.59 5.71
C ASN A 60 -10.64 -0.75 6.89
N MET A 61 -10.69 0.58 6.77
CA MET A 61 -11.27 1.44 7.80
C MET A 61 -12.78 1.22 7.96
N ALA A 62 -13.51 1.11 6.84
CA ALA A 62 -14.94 0.84 6.84
C ALA A 62 -15.28 -0.56 7.39
N LEU A 63 -14.45 -1.57 7.06
CA LEU A 63 -14.58 -2.92 7.63
C LEU A 63 -14.30 -2.92 9.13
N LYS A 64 -13.23 -2.26 9.59
CA LYS A 64 -12.93 -2.11 11.03
C LYS A 64 -14.06 -1.41 11.78
N ALA A 65 -14.71 -0.42 11.18
CA ALA A 65 -15.85 0.28 11.77
C ALA A 65 -17.12 -0.60 11.87
N LYS A 66 -17.29 -1.57 10.97
CA LYS A 66 -18.44 -2.48 10.94
C LYS A 66 -18.26 -3.75 11.77
N ILE A 67 -17.04 -4.10 12.16
CA ILE A 67 -16.78 -5.21 13.08
C ILE A 67 -17.11 -4.72 14.50
N THR A 68 -18.36 -4.87 14.92
CA THR A 68 -18.75 -4.72 16.32
C THR A 68 -18.09 -5.83 17.14
N PRO A 69 -17.28 -5.53 18.16
CA PRO A 69 -16.77 -6.56 19.07
C PRO A 69 -17.95 -7.21 19.80
N LEU A 70 -18.22 -8.49 19.56
CA LEU A 70 -19.27 -9.26 20.24
C LEU A 70 -18.90 -9.67 21.69
N THR A 71 -17.94 -9.00 22.33
CA THR A 71 -17.36 -9.45 23.61
C THR A 71 -17.43 -8.39 24.70
N VAL A 72 -18.58 -7.76 24.90
CA VAL A 72 -18.89 -7.05 26.17
C VAL A 72 -20.36 -7.30 26.50
N GLY A 73 -20.62 -8.36 27.27
CA GLY A 73 -21.97 -8.63 27.78
C GLY A 73 -22.31 -10.10 28.03
N MET A 74 -21.37 -10.91 28.52
CA MET A 74 -21.75 -12.16 29.19
C MET A 74 -21.80 -11.84 30.69
N PRO A 75 -22.98 -11.70 31.31
CA PRO A 75 -23.07 -11.43 32.73
C PRO A 75 -22.49 -12.64 33.48
N ALA A 76 -21.53 -12.38 34.36
CA ALA A 76 -21.07 -13.37 35.32
C ALA A 76 -22.26 -13.77 36.19
N GLN A 77 -22.68 -15.04 36.10
CA GLN A 77 -23.58 -15.64 37.07
C GLN A 77 -22.77 -16.01 38.30
N ASP A 78 -23.09 -15.40 39.43
CA ASP A 78 -22.98 -15.97 40.78
C ASP A 78 -24.20 -15.50 41.58
#